data_AF-A0A3R9VGX7-F1
#
_entry.id   AF-A0A3R9VGX7-F1
#
_cell.length_a   1.000
_cell.length_b   1.000
_cell.length_c   1.000
_cell.angle_alpha   90.00
_cell.angle_beta   90.00
_cell.angle_gamma   90.00
#
_symmetry.space_group_name_H-M   'P 1'
#
loop_
_entity.id
_entity.type
_entity.pdbx_description
1 polymer ?
#
loop_
_entity_poly.entity_id
_entity_poly.type
_entity_poly.pdbx_seq_one_letter_code
_entity_poly.pdbx_strand_id
1 'polypeptide(L)'
;MTLVLRTTDHTTKPAPALPVLPAGTDPLLQLQNEMQPADGPGVTRCVSHPHELALGGIPVMCSTCRARRDWLLINHGRNVWVRCRCGNQWLEPGINRRDFDALIAGPYGTTYPSVEEGLVALGFDGAFAGTYLE
;
A
#
# COMPACT_ATOMS: atom_id res chain seq x y z
N MET A 1 71.44 -25.49 -16.93
CA MET A 1 70.37 -24.79 -17.67
C MET A 1 69.05 -25.32 -17.15
N THR A 2 68.30 -24.44 -16.48
CA THR A 2 67.28 -24.77 -15.48
C THR A 2 65.90 -24.88 -16.13
N LEU A 3 65.17 -25.97 -15.85
CA LEU A 3 63.77 -26.15 -16.24
C LEU A 3 62.89 -25.12 -15.52
N VAL A 4 62.06 -24.40 -16.27
CA VAL A 4 61.05 -23.48 -15.72
C VAL A 4 59.68 -24.11 -15.95
N LEU A 5 59.05 -24.62 -14.89
CA LEU A 5 57.64 -24.98 -14.88
C LEU A 5 56.79 -23.70 -14.96
N ARG A 6 55.86 -23.65 -15.92
CA ARG A 6 54.79 -22.64 -15.95
C ARG A 6 53.58 -23.18 -15.18
N THR A 7 53.34 -22.64 -14.00
CA THR A 7 52.11 -22.82 -13.23
C THR A 7 51.05 -21.84 -13.73
N THR A 8 49.87 -22.34 -14.09
CA THR A 8 48.69 -21.54 -14.42
C THR A 8 47.94 -21.20 -13.13
N ASP A 9 47.97 -19.94 -12.71
CA ASP A 9 47.07 -19.42 -11.68
C ASP A 9 45.88 -18.71 -12.34
N HIS A 10 44.77 -19.44 -12.48
CA HIS A 10 43.47 -18.82 -12.72
C HIS A 10 42.81 -18.54 -11.37
N THR A 11 42.93 -17.31 -10.89
CA THR A 11 42.17 -16.82 -9.73
C THR A 11 40.68 -16.83 -10.08
N THR A 12 39.95 -17.83 -9.59
CA THR A 12 38.48 -17.82 -9.61
C THR A 12 37.97 -16.74 -8.66
N LYS A 13 37.50 -15.63 -9.24
CA LYS A 13 36.74 -14.58 -8.55
C LYS A 13 35.48 -15.20 -7.92
N PRO A 14 35.22 -15.05 -6.61
CA PRO A 14 33.97 -15.53 -6.02
C PRO A 14 32.78 -14.83 -6.70
N ALA A 15 31.77 -15.61 -7.07
CA ALA A 15 30.52 -15.08 -7.60
C ALA A 15 29.91 -14.08 -6.59
N PRO A 16 29.29 -12.97 -7.04
CA PRO A 16 28.59 -12.06 -6.14
C PRO A 16 27.48 -12.83 -5.43
N ALA A 17 27.50 -12.82 -4.10
CA ALA A 17 26.43 -13.40 -3.30
C ALA A 17 25.12 -12.66 -3.63
N LEU A 18 24.11 -13.42 -4.05
CA LEU A 18 22.77 -12.90 -4.25
C LEU A 18 22.23 -12.35 -2.91
N PRO A 19 21.47 -11.24 -2.91
CA PRO A 19 20.83 -10.74 -1.71
C PRO A 19 19.95 -11.83 -1.10
N VAL A 20 20.25 -12.20 0.14
CA VAL A 20 19.41 -13.12 0.92
C VAL A 20 18.10 -12.38 1.21
N LEU A 21 17.02 -12.77 0.53
CA LEU A 21 15.68 -12.32 0.84
C LEU A 21 15.34 -12.72 2.30
N PRO A 22 14.72 -11.83 3.08
CA PRO A 22 14.42 -12.13 4.49
C PRO A 22 13.54 -13.38 4.58
N ALA A 23 13.96 -14.32 5.43
CA ALA A 23 13.18 -15.51 5.76
C ALA A 23 11.91 -15.08 6.50
N GLY A 24 10.76 -15.10 5.83
CA GLY A 24 9.50 -14.82 6.51
C GLY A 24 8.27 -14.54 5.64
N THR A 25 8.35 -14.58 4.31
CA THR A 25 7.14 -14.46 3.48
C THR A 25 7.32 -15.34 2.26
N ASP A 26 6.54 -16.41 2.17
CA ASP A 26 6.46 -17.21 0.95
C ASP A 26 6.00 -16.27 -0.19
N PRO A 27 6.84 -16.04 -1.22
CA PRO A 27 6.52 -15.10 -2.29
C PRO A 27 5.24 -15.47 -3.05
N LEU A 28 4.90 -16.76 -3.12
CA LEU A 28 3.68 -17.21 -3.77
C LEU A 28 2.45 -16.91 -2.92
N LEU A 29 2.52 -17.06 -1.60
CA LEU A 29 1.44 -16.65 -0.70
C LEU A 29 1.21 -15.14 -0.73
N GLN A 30 2.29 -14.36 -0.79
CA GLN A 30 2.18 -12.91 -0.91
C GLN A 30 1.47 -12.52 -2.21
N LEU A 31 1.89 -13.08 -3.35
CA LEU A 31 1.26 -12.84 -4.63
C LEU A 31 -0.21 -13.30 -4.64
N GLN A 32 -0.53 -14.45 -4.05
CA GLN A 32 -1.90 -14.95 -3.92
C GLN A 32 -2.77 -14.00 -3.12
N ASN A 33 -2.27 -13.49 -1.99
CA ASN A 33 -2.98 -12.50 -1.18
C ASN A 33 -3.22 -11.19 -1.94
N GLU A 34 -2.22 -10.70 -2.69
CA GLU A 34 -2.33 -9.50 -3.52
C GLU A 34 -3.32 -9.68 -4.69
N MET A 35 -3.39 -10.88 -5.26
CA MET A 35 -4.33 -11.23 -6.34
C MET A 35 -5.74 -11.53 -5.84
N GLN A 36 -5.92 -11.82 -4.54
CA GLN A 36 -7.21 -12.21 -4.01
C GLN A 36 -8.16 -11.00 -4.00
N PRO A 37 -9.37 -11.12 -4.57
CA PRO A 37 -10.37 -10.07 -4.49
C PRO A 37 -10.74 -9.78 -3.02
N ALA A 38 -11.10 -8.53 -2.71
CA ALA A 38 -11.73 -8.19 -1.43
C ALA A 38 -12.92 -9.15 -1.18
N ASP A 39 -13.11 -9.57 0.06
CA ASP A 39 -14.00 -10.71 0.40
C ASP A 39 -15.38 -10.57 -0.24
N GLY A 40 -15.71 -11.46 -1.17
CA GLY A 40 -17.01 -11.48 -1.86
C GLY A 40 -17.15 -10.42 -2.98
N PRO A 41 -17.93 -10.71 -4.02
CA PRO A 41 -18.16 -9.76 -5.12
C PRO A 41 -18.88 -8.51 -4.60
N GLY A 42 -18.27 -7.33 -4.81
CA GLY A 42 -18.88 -6.02 -4.57
C GLY A 42 -18.62 -5.39 -3.19
N VAL A 43 -17.93 -6.09 -2.30
CA VAL A 43 -17.69 -5.61 -0.94
C VAL A 43 -16.56 -4.57 -0.93
N THR A 44 -16.86 -3.38 -0.39
CA THR A 44 -15.89 -2.29 -0.22
C THR A 44 -15.43 -2.20 1.22
N ARG A 45 -14.13 -2.05 1.46
CA ARG A 45 -13.60 -1.79 2.80
C ARG A 45 -13.09 -0.35 2.86
N CYS A 46 -13.44 0.35 3.92
CA CYS A 46 -13.05 1.73 4.11
C CYS A 46 -12.36 1.90 5.47
N VAL A 47 -11.28 2.70 5.49
CA VAL A 47 -10.58 3.11 6.72
C VAL A 47 -10.48 4.62 6.75
N SER A 48 -11.08 5.24 7.77
CA SER A 48 -10.87 6.66 8.03
C SER A 48 -9.50 6.86 8.67
N HIS A 49 -8.68 7.75 8.10
CA HIS A 49 -7.36 8.10 8.58
C HIS A 49 -7.31 9.61 8.85
N PRO A 50 -7.67 10.06 10.07
CA PRO A 50 -7.83 11.48 10.38
C PRO A 50 -6.50 12.24 10.42
N HIS A 51 -5.38 11.55 10.67
CA HIS A 51 -4.06 12.16 10.81
C HIS A 51 -3.34 12.32 9.46
N GLU A 52 -2.10 12.81 9.49
CA GLU A 52 -1.26 12.85 8.30
C GLU A 52 -1.03 11.44 7.76
N LEU A 53 -1.20 11.29 6.44
CA LEU A 53 -0.91 10.05 5.72
C LEU A 53 0.49 10.19 5.10
N ALA A 54 1.31 9.14 5.23
CA ALA A 54 2.61 9.07 4.57
C ALA A 54 2.66 7.83 3.67
N LEU A 55 3.01 8.02 2.40
CA LEU A 55 3.14 6.94 1.41
C LEU A 55 4.62 6.81 1.04
N GLY A 56 5.19 5.63 1.26
CA GLY A 56 6.65 5.43 1.11
C GLY A 56 7.48 6.39 1.98
N GLY A 57 6.94 6.84 3.12
CA GLY A 57 7.57 7.82 4.00
C GLY A 57 7.42 9.29 3.56
N ILE A 58 6.72 9.57 2.45
CA ILE A 58 6.48 10.93 1.97
C ILE A 58 5.10 11.40 2.44
N PRO A 59 5.00 12.54 3.15
CA PRO A 59 3.72 13.10 3.57
C PRO A 59 2.82 13.41 2.37
N VAL A 60 1.58 12.95 2.44
CA VAL A 60 0.56 13.17 1.41
C VAL A 60 -0.06 14.55 1.60
N MET A 61 -0.30 15.23 0.48
CA MET A 61 -1.03 16.49 0.45
C MET A 61 -2.02 16.47 -0.70
N CYS A 62 -3.24 16.94 -0.43
CA CYS A 62 -4.31 16.93 -1.43
C CYS A 62 -3.95 17.92 -2.55
N SER A 63 -3.95 17.44 -3.79
CA SER A 63 -3.67 18.30 -4.95
C SER A 63 -4.71 19.40 -5.14
N THR A 64 -5.95 19.18 -4.68
CA THR A 64 -7.06 20.15 -4.82
C THR A 64 -7.12 21.18 -3.70
N CYS A 65 -7.14 20.74 -2.44
CA CYS A 65 -7.36 21.65 -1.29
C CYS A 65 -6.13 21.85 -0.41
N ARG A 66 -5.00 21.19 -0.71
CA ARG A 66 -3.75 21.27 0.05
C ARG A 66 -3.80 20.75 1.49
N ALA A 67 -4.91 20.13 1.90
CA ALA A 67 -5.00 19.45 3.19
C ALA A 67 -4.01 18.29 3.30
N ARG A 68 -3.49 18.07 4.50
CA ARG A 68 -2.54 16.98 4.83
C ARG A 68 -3.17 15.85 5.66
N ARG A 69 -4.44 16.02 6.05
CA ARG A 69 -5.14 15.18 7.02
C ARG A 69 -6.55 14.85 6.53
N ASP A 70 -7.30 14.07 7.31
CA ASP A 70 -8.66 13.63 6.98
C ASP A 70 -8.73 12.88 5.64
N TRP A 71 -8.09 11.72 5.63
CA TRP A 71 -8.05 10.81 4.50
C TRP A 71 -9.02 9.65 4.68
N LEU A 72 -9.51 9.13 3.56
CA LEU A 72 -10.22 7.87 3.49
C LEU A 72 -9.44 6.93 2.57
N LEU A 73 -9.12 5.75 3.07
CA LEU A 73 -8.56 4.67 2.26
C LEU A 73 -9.69 3.71 1.89
N ILE A 74 -9.87 3.46 0.60
CA ILE A 74 -10.96 2.65 0.06
C ILE A 74 -10.34 1.47 -0.68
N ASN A 75 -10.55 0.26 -0.17
CA ASN A 75 -10.22 -0.95 -0.89
C ASN A 75 -11.47 -1.50 -1.57
N HIS A 76 -11.40 -1.61 -2.89
CA HIS A 76 -12.44 -2.22 -3.70
C HIS A 76 -11.79 -3.15 -4.74
N GLY A 77 -12.03 -4.45 -4.60
CA GLY A 77 -11.31 -5.48 -5.34
C GLY A 77 -9.81 -5.48 -5.01
N ARG A 78 -8.96 -5.35 -6.03
CA ARG A 78 -7.49 -5.30 -5.88
C ARG A 78 -6.93 -3.88 -5.69
N ASN A 79 -7.77 -2.87 -5.82
CA ASN A 79 -7.34 -1.48 -5.90
C ASN A 79 -7.56 -0.79 -4.55
N VAL A 80 -6.61 0.05 -4.18
CA VAL A 80 -6.74 0.98 -3.06
C VAL A 80 -6.81 2.39 -3.62
N TRP A 81 -7.81 3.13 -3.18
CA TRP A 81 -7.98 4.54 -3.50
C TRP A 81 -7.78 5.37 -2.25
N VAL A 82 -7.13 6.51 -2.41
CA VAL A 82 -7.04 7.53 -1.36
C VAL A 82 -7.99 8.65 -1.73
N ARG A 83 -8.81 9.06 -0.78
CA ARG A 83 -9.77 10.14 -0.94
C ARG A 83 -9.56 11.18 0.16
N CYS A 84 -9.43 12.44 -0.24
CA CYS A 84 -9.45 13.57 0.68
C CYS A 84 -10.89 13.89 1.10
N ARG A 85 -11.08 14.46 2.28
CA ARG A 85 -12.35 15.05 2.74
C ARG A 85 -13.02 15.99 1.72
N CYS A 86 -12.23 16.72 0.91
CA CYS A 86 -12.77 17.61 -0.13
C CYS A 86 -13.33 16.88 -1.37
N GLY A 87 -13.29 15.54 -1.38
CA GLY A 87 -13.76 14.70 -2.47
C GLY A 87 -12.73 14.38 -3.55
N ASN A 88 -11.54 14.96 -3.50
CA ASN A 88 -10.45 14.59 -4.41
C ASN A 88 -10.01 13.15 -4.14
N GLN A 89 -9.92 12.34 -5.20
CA GLN A 89 -9.65 10.91 -5.09
C GLN A 89 -8.69 10.44 -6.18
N TRP A 90 -7.76 9.56 -5.83
CA TRP A 90 -6.85 8.94 -6.77
C TRP A 90 -6.61 7.47 -6.44
N LEU A 91 -6.29 6.69 -7.47
CA LEU A 91 -5.83 5.30 -7.32
C LEU A 91 -4.41 5.36 -6.77
N GLU A 92 -4.13 4.64 -5.68
CA GLU A 92 -2.81 4.58 -5.08
C GLU A 92 -2.15 3.24 -5.37
N PRO A 93 -1.21 3.17 -6.35
CA PRO A 93 -0.58 1.91 -6.73
C PRO A 93 0.42 1.40 -5.70
N GLY A 94 0.94 2.29 -4.83
CA GLY A 94 1.97 1.95 -3.85
C GLY A 94 1.43 1.24 -2.61
N ILE A 95 0.12 1.26 -2.36
CA ILE A 95 -0.51 0.52 -1.27
C ILE A 95 -0.99 -0.82 -1.83
N ASN A 96 -0.23 -1.88 -1.58
CA ASN A 96 -0.71 -3.23 -1.85
C ASN A 96 -1.72 -3.66 -0.76
N ARG A 97 -2.42 -4.77 -1.01
CA ARG A 97 -3.43 -5.28 -0.08
C ARG A 97 -2.88 -5.62 1.29
N ARG A 98 -1.66 -6.14 1.40
CA ARG A 98 -1.04 -6.46 2.68
C ARG A 98 -0.84 -5.20 3.53
N ASP A 99 -0.36 -4.13 2.91
CA ASP A 99 -0.17 -2.85 3.58
C ASP A 99 -1.52 -2.23 3.96
N PHE A 100 -2.53 -2.35 3.11
CA PHE A 100 -3.90 -1.95 3.44
C PHE A 100 -4.51 -2.79 4.57
N ASP A 101 -4.34 -4.10 4.55
CA ASP A 101 -4.85 -5.02 5.57
C ASP A 101 -4.14 -4.77 6.92
N ALA A 102 -2.86 -4.37 6.91
CA ALA A 102 -2.15 -3.91 8.11
C ALA A 102 -2.74 -2.60 8.68
N LEU A 103 -3.23 -1.70 7.82
CA LEU A 103 -3.97 -0.49 8.24
C LEU A 103 -5.37 -0.83 8.78
N ILE A 104 -6.02 -1.85 8.20
CA ILE A 104 -7.35 -2.36 8.58
C ILE A 104 -7.32 -3.22 9.85
N ALA A 105 -6.19 -3.84 10.22
CA ALA A 105 -6.10 -4.78 11.34
C ALA A 105 -6.43 -4.15 12.72
N GLY A 106 -6.60 -2.82 12.78
CA GLY A 106 -7.23 -2.12 13.90
C GLY A 106 -8.77 -2.13 13.84
N PRO A 107 -9.46 -1.69 14.90
CA PRO A 107 -10.92 -1.70 14.98
C PRO A 107 -11.64 -0.73 14.03
N TYR A 108 -10.93 -0.09 13.10
CA TYR A 108 -11.39 1.04 12.31
C TYR A 108 -11.73 0.70 10.85
N GLY A 109 -11.39 -0.51 10.40
CA GLY A 109 -11.82 -0.99 9.09
C GLY A 109 -13.29 -1.40 9.11
N THR A 110 -14.11 -0.74 8.29
CA THR A 110 -15.53 -1.09 8.14
C THR A 110 -15.80 -1.56 6.71
N THR A 111 -16.64 -2.58 6.61
CA THR A 111 -17.07 -3.17 5.34
C THR A 111 -18.42 -2.60 4.93
N TYR A 112 -18.55 -2.21 3.67
CA TYR A 112 -19.74 -1.62 3.08
C TYR A 112 -20.17 -2.36 1.81
N PRO A 113 -21.48 -2.42 1.51
CA PRO A 113 -22.01 -3.00 0.27
C PRO A 113 -21.54 -2.30 -1.02
N SER A 114 -21.17 -1.02 -0.94
CA SER A 114 -20.70 -0.23 -2.08
C SER A 114 -19.72 0.87 -1.62
N VAL A 115 -19.02 1.49 -2.57
CA VAL A 115 -18.14 2.63 -2.30
C VAL A 115 -18.98 3.81 -1.82
N GLU A 116 -20.08 4.09 -2.51
CA GLU A 116 -20.99 5.20 -2.23
C GLU A 116 -21.55 5.15 -0.81
N GLU A 117 -21.99 3.97 -0.36
CA GLU A 117 -22.45 3.78 1.03
C GLU A 117 -21.34 4.03 2.05
N GLY A 118 -20.11 3.58 1.76
CA GLY A 118 -18.96 3.87 2.61
C GLY A 118 -18.63 5.37 2.68
N LEU A 119 -18.75 6.09 1.56
CA LEU A 119 -18.53 7.54 1.51
C LEU A 119 -19.55 8.29 2.35
N VAL A 120 -20.84 7.94 2.25
CA VAL A 120 -21.90 8.56 3.03
C VAL A 120 -21.73 8.26 4.51
N ALA A 121 -21.54 6.99 4.87
CA ALA A 121 -21.42 6.56 6.27
C ALA A 121 -20.23 7.21 7.00
N LEU A 122 -19.15 7.54 6.28
CA LEU A 122 -17.93 8.11 6.84
C LEU A 122 -17.79 9.63 6.60
N GLY A 123 -18.79 10.27 5.98
CA GLY A 123 -18.80 11.71 5.72
C GLY A 123 -17.74 12.16 4.70
N PHE A 124 -17.46 11.34 3.69
CA PHE A 124 -16.57 11.63 2.56
C PHE A 124 -17.34 11.79 1.23
N ASP A 125 -18.67 11.80 1.28
CA ASP A 125 -19.58 12.06 0.16
C ASP A 125 -19.55 13.53 -0.34
N GLY A 126 -18.91 14.42 0.41
CA GLY A 126 -18.74 15.84 0.09
C GLY A 126 -19.49 16.79 1.03
N ALA A 127 -20.37 16.27 1.89
CA ALA A 127 -21.14 17.09 2.83
C ALA A 127 -20.23 17.86 3.82
N PHE A 128 -19.06 17.30 4.13
CA PHE A 128 -18.06 17.89 5.03
C PHE A 128 -16.81 18.39 4.29
N ALA A 129 -16.91 18.69 2.99
CA ALA A 129 -15.79 19.21 2.21
C ALA A 129 -15.27 20.52 2.83
N GLY A 130 -13.97 20.56 3.13
CA GLY A 130 -13.34 21.72 3.78
C GLY A 130 -13.38 21.71 5.31
N THR A 131 -14.10 20.76 5.93
CA THR A 131 -14.17 20.64 7.39
C THR A 131 -13.08 19.70 7.87
N TYR A 132 -12.04 20.27 8.46
CA TYR A 132 -10.87 19.54 8.99
C TYR A 132 -10.82 19.75 10.49
N LEU A 133 -11.16 18.74 11.30
CA LEU A 133 -11.14 18.85 12.75
C LEU A 133 -9.69 18.83 13.26
N GLU A 134 -9.39 19.63 14.28
CA GLU A 134 -8.08 19.66 14.96
C GLU A 134 -7.92 18.54 15.97
#